data_AF-A0AAU1BFV4-F1
#
_entry.id   AF-A0AAU1BFV4-F1
#
_cell.length_a   1.000
_cell.length_b   1.000
_cell.length_c   1.000
_cell.angle_alpha   90.00
_cell.angle_beta   90.00
_cell.angle_gamma   90.00
#
_symmetry.space_group_name_H-M   'P 1'
#
loop_
_entity.id
_entity.type
_entity.pdbx_description
1 polymer ?
#
loop_
_entity_poly.entity_id
_entity_poly.type
_entity_poly.pdbx_seq_one_letter_code
_entity_poly.pdbx_strand_id
1 'polypeptide(L)'
;MDLCNRNLCMLANNVSDAGFTPVIDWAIPDRRQLDLFVSLLPARQVLFVVLTPGIEVCRYRNTVREPRERFDFDGYECLDADMKRELGDVGWWFDTAALTADQTADQVIREARHRALVR
;
A
#
# COMPACT_ATOMS: atom_id res chain seq x y z
N MET A 1 7.05 -16.47 0.01
CA MET A 1 6.25 -15.27 -0.31
C MET A 1 5.97 -15.13 -1.81
N ASP A 2 6.87 -15.54 -2.71
CA ASP A 2 6.66 -15.41 -4.18
C ASP A 2 5.32 -15.99 -4.67
N LEU A 3 4.96 -17.20 -4.24
CA LEU A 3 3.68 -17.82 -4.63
C LEU A 3 2.45 -17.04 -4.13
N CYS A 4 2.49 -16.48 -2.92
CA CYS A 4 1.40 -15.66 -2.39
C CYS A 4 1.21 -14.39 -3.24
N ASN A 5 2.31 -13.71 -3.58
CA ASN A 5 2.27 -12.51 -4.41
C ASN A 5 1.72 -12.80 -5.81
N ARG A 6 2.13 -13.93 -6.42
CA ARG A 6 1.58 -14.39 -7.70
C ARG A 6 0.09 -14.69 -7.63
N ASN A 7 -0.34 -15.44 -6.62
CA ASN A 7 -1.76 -15.78 -6.44
C ASN A 7 -2.61 -14.52 -6.22
N LEU A 8 -2.10 -13.56 -5.45
CA LEU A 8 -2.75 -12.27 -5.20
C LEU A 8 -2.88 -11.46 -6.50
N CYS A 9 -1.81 -11.35 -7.30
CA CYS A 9 -1.86 -10.63 -8.58
C CYS A 9 -2.78 -11.33 -9.59
N MET A 10 -2.81 -12.66 -9.64
CA MET A 10 -3.75 -13.40 -10.48
C MET A 10 -5.20 -13.12 -10.08
N LEU A 11 -5.51 -13.09 -8.79
CA LEU A 11 -6.84 -12.72 -8.31
C LEU A 11 -7.20 -11.28 -8.70
N ALA A 12 -6.27 -10.34 -8.53
CA ALA A 12 -6.49 -8.95 -8.92
C ALA A 12 -6.77 -8.81 -10.44
N ASN A 13 -6.03 -9.53 -11.28
CA ASN A 13 -6.28 -9.57 -12.72
C ASN A 13 -7.69 -10.11 -13.03
N ASN A 14 -8.09 -11.24 -12.42
CA ASN A 14 -9.44 -11.81 -12.63
C ASN A 14 -10.56 -10.84 -12.21
N VAL A 15 -10.42 -10.17 -11.07
CA VAL A 15 -11.37 -9.16 -10.59
C VAL A 15 -11.43 -7.96 -11.56
N SER A 16 -10.28 -7.57 -12.12
CA SER A 16 -10.22 -6.51 -13.11
C SER A 16 -10.83 -6.89 -14.46
N ASP A 17 -10.61 -8.14 -14.90
CA ASP A 17 -11.21 -8.69 -16.13
C ASP A 17 -12.74 -8.76 -16.03
N ALA A 18 -13.27 -8.95 -14.82
CA ALA A 18 -14.70 -8.86 -14.54
C ALA A 18 -15.26 -7.41 -14.48
N GLY A 19 -14.42 -6.39 -14.71
CA GLY A 19 -14.83 -4.98 -14.78
C GLY A 19 -14.76 -4.21 -13.47
N PHE A 20 -14.19 -4.79 -12.41
CA PHE A 20 -14.01 -4.11 -11.12
C PHE A 20 -12.62 -3.48 -11.01
N THR A 21 -12.46 -2.54 -10.07
CA THR A 21 -11.14 -2.00 -9.70
C THR A 21 -10.61 -2.76 -8.49
N PRO A 22 -9.61 -3.65 -8.64
CA PRO A 22 -9.04 -4.36 -7.50
C PRO A 22 -8.25 -3.40 -6.61
N VAL A 23 -8.37 -3.57 -5.29
CA VAL A 23 -7.53 -2.89 -4.29
C VAL A 23 -6.72 -3.96 -3.57
N ILE A 24 -5.40 -3.80 -3.56
CA ILE A 24 -4.48 -4.70 -2.86
C ILE A 24 -3.94 -3.96 -1.65
N ASP A 25 -4.28 -4.43 -0.46
CA ASP A 25 -3.66 -4.02 0.80
C ASP A 25 -2.56 -5.02 1.16
N TRP A 26 -1.31 -4.66 0.87
CA TRP A 26 -0.16 -5.54 1.06
C TRP A 26 1.10 -4.72 1.39
N ALA A 27 1.94 -5.22 2.28
CA ALA A 27 3.21 -4.57 2.60
C ALA A 27 4.20 -4.71 1.42
N ILE A 28 4.66 -3.58 0.87
CA ILE A 28 5.68 -3.50 -0.19
C ILE A 28 6.91 -2.80 0.39
N PRO A 29 7.90 -3.55 0.92
CA PRO A 29 9.01 -2.98 1.68
C PRO A 29 10.14 -2.43 0.79
N ASP A 30 10.27 -2.93 -0.44
CA ASP A 30 11.42 -2.67 -1.29
C ASP A 30 11.03 -2.52 -2.79
N ARG A 31 11.95 -1.97 -3.59
CA ARG A 31 11.72 -1.73 -5.03
C ARG A 31 11.49 -3.03 -5.80
N ARG A 32 12.24 -4.08 -5.45
CA ARG A 32 12.15 -5.41 -6.09
C ARG A 32 10.73 -5.98 -5.96
N GLN A 33 10.10 -5.83 -4.80
CA GLN A 33 8.74 -6.33 -4.58
C GLN A 33 7.72 -5.49 -5.36
N LEU A 34 7.89 -4.18 -5.42
CA LEU A 34 7.02 -3.34 -6.27
C LEU A 34 7.13 -3.74 -7.74
N ASP A 35 8.36 -3.89 -8.27
CA ASP A 35 8.60 -4.28 -9.66
C ASP A 35 8.00 -5.66 -9.98
N LEU A 36 8.06 -6.61 -9.03
CA LEU A 36 7.39 -7.89 -9.18
C LEU A 36 5.87 -7.71 -9.35
N PHE A 37 5.22 -6.92 -8.50
CA PHE A 37 3.77 -6.67 -8.62
C PHE A 37 3.40 -6.00 -9.94
N VAL A 38 4.16 -4.97 -10.35
CA VAL A 38 3.97 -4.29 -11.64
C VAL A 38 4.11 -5.28 -12.80
N SER A 39 5.11 -6.17 -12.75
CA SER A 39 5.32 -7.19 -13.79
C SER A 39 4.19 -8.22 -13.89
N LEU A 40 3.47 -8.47 -12.78
CA LEU A 40 2.37 -9.43 -12.70
C LEU A 40 1.00 -8.80 -13.00
N LEU A 41 0.93 -7.48 -13.15
CA LEU A 41 -0.27 -6.71 -13.49
C LEU A 41 -0.12 -5.96 -14.85
N PRO A 42 0.43 -6.59 -15.91
CA PRO A 42 0.96 -5.87 -17.08
C PRO A 42 -0.10 -5.22 -17.98
N ALA A 43 -1.36 -5.66 -17.89
CA ALA A 43 -2.44 -5.11 -18.72
C ALA A 43 -3.02 -3.79 -18.15
N ARG A 44 -2.50 -3.29 -17.02
CA ARG A 44 -3.23 -2.34 -16.16
C ARG A 44 -2.34 -1.18 -15.72
N GLN A 45 -2.95 0.01 -15.57
CA GLN A 45 -2.31 1.12 -14.86
C GLN A 45 -2.30 0.80 -13.37
N VAL A 46 -1.10 0.60 -12.81
CA VAL A 46 -0.94 0.36 -11.38
C VAL A 46 -0.86 1.72 -10.67
N LEU A 47 -1.68 1.90 -9.64
CA LEU A 47 -1.67 3.06 -8.76
C LEU A 47 -1.08 2.63 -7.41
N PHE A 48 0.12 3.10 -7.08
CA PHE A 48 0.82 2.79 -5.84
C PHE A 48 0.67 3.92 -4.83
N VAL A 49 -0.04 3.64 -3.73
CA VAL A 49 -0.28 4.59 -2.63
C VAL A 49 0.38 4.04 -1.38
N VAL A 50 1.27 4.83 -0.77
CA VAL A 50 1.90 4.51 0.51
C VAL A 50 1.25 5.38 1.58
N LEU A 51 0.60 4.77 2.57
CA LEU A 51 0.03 5.52 3.70
C LEU A 51 1.13 5.82 4.71
N THR A 52 1.38 7.11 4.96
CA THR A 52 2.53 7.57 5.75
C THR A 52 2.11 8.39 6.97
N PRO A 53 1.27 7.86 7.88
CA PRO A 53 0.83 8.59 9.08
C PRO A 53 1.94 8.82 10.11
N GLY A 54 3.12 8.20 9.93
CA GLY A 54 4.23 8.24 10.88
C GLY A 54 4.16 7.15 11.95
N ILE A 55 5.34 6.77 12.47
CA ILE A 55 5.52 5.65 13.40
C ILE A 55 4.68 5.82 14.66
N GLU A 56 4.73 7.01 15.28
CA GLU A 56 4.00 7.28 16.53
C GLU A 56 2.49 7.18 16.35
N VAL A 57 1.95 7.63 15.21
CA VAL A 57 0.53 7.50 14.91
C VAL A 57 0.16 6.04 14.65
N CYS A 58 1.01 5.27 13.97
CA CYS A 58 0.82 3.82 13.82
C CYS A 58 0.77 3.11 15.17
N ARG A 59 1.74 3.39 16.06
CA ARG A 59 1.78 2.84 17.42
C ARG A 59 0.52 3.20 18.21
N TYR A 60 0.16 4.49 18.23
CA TYR A 60 -1.05 4.95 18.92
C TYR A 60 -2.31 4.26 18.39
N ARG A 61 -2.51 4.21 17.06
CA ARG A 61 -3.64 3.53 16.43
C ARG A 61 -3.67 2.04 16.78
N ASN A 62 -2.52 1.39 16.91
CA ASN A 62 -2.44 0.00 17.34
C ASN A 62 -2.92 -0.19 18.78
N THR A 63 -2.58 0.74 19.70
CA THR A 63 -2.99 0.62 21.11
C THR A 63 -4.51 0.67 21.33
N VAL A 64 -5.22 1.41 20.48
CA VAL A 64 -6.69 1.59 20.60
C VAL A 64 -7.50 0.53 19.85
N ARG A 65 -6.85 -0.35 19.07
CA ARG A 65 -7.51 -1.48 18.41
C ARG A 65 -7.95 -2.54 19.42
N GLU A 66 -8.97 -3.29 19.01
CA GLU A 66 -9.34 -4.56 19.64
C GLU A 66 -8.09 -5.45 19.77
N PRO A 67 -7.85 -6.14 20.92
CA PRO A 67 -6.62 -6.89 21.14
C PRO A 67 -6.26 -7.88 20.02
N ARG A 68 -7.27 -8.50 19.38
CA ARG A 68 -7.10 -9.45 18.27
C ARG A 68 -6.66 -8.81 16.95
N GLU A 69 -6.81 -7.49 16.82
CA GLU A 69 -6.48 -6.70 15.62
C GLU A 69 -5.19 -5.89 15.81
N ARG A 70 -4.57 -6.01 16.99
CA ARG A 70 -3.28 -5.39 17.27
C ARG A 70 -2.20 -6.17 16.54
N PHE A 71 -1.24 -5.42 16.01
CA PHE A 71 -0.06 -5.95 15.36
C PHE A 71 1.17 -5.31 16.00
N ASP A 72 1.83 -6.08 16.86
CA ASP A 72 3.05 -5.66 17.53
C ASP A 72 4.25 -5.91 16.59
N PHE A 73 4.96 -4.84 16.28
CA PHE A 73 6.06 -4.84 15.32
C PHE A 73 7.12 -3.85 15.77
N ASP A 74 8.35 -4.32 15.96
CA ASP A 74 9.46 -3.48 16.46
C ASP A 74 10.31 -2.89 15.33
N GLY A 75 10.05 -3.27 14.06
CA GLY A 75 10.87 -2.90 12.91
C GLY A 75 10.45 -1.61 12.19
N TYR A 76 9.66 -0.74 12.83
CA TYR A 76 9.08 0.44 12.19
C TYR A 76 10.15 1.39 11.62
N GLU A 77 11.19 1.66 12.39
CA GLU A 77 12.23 2.62 12.07
C GLU A 77 13.06 2.16 10.85
N CYS A 78 13.48 0.89 10.84
CA CYS A 78 14.20 0.32 9.71
C CYS A 78 13.32 0.25 8.46
N LEU A 79 12.07 -0.21 8.61
CA LEU A 79 11.13 -0.33 7.50
C LEU A 79 10.82 1.04 6.87
N ASP A 80 10.53 2.06 7.68
CA ASP A 80 10.25 3.42 7.19
C ASP A 80 11.47 4.02 6.46
N ALA A 81 12.67 3.86 7.02
CA ALA A 81 13.90 4.33 6.40
C ALA A 81 14.20 3.61 5.08
N ASP A 82 14.06 2.29 5.04
CA ASP A 82 14.28 1.47 3.85
C ASP A 82 13.27 1.80 2.74
N MET A 83 11.98 1.87 3.08
CA MET A 83 10.94 2.23 2.12
C MET A 83 11.15 3.65 1.57
N LYS A 84 11.48 4.64 2.41
CA LYS A 84 11.75 6.01 1.93
C LYS A 84 12.96 6.06 1.00
N ARG A 85 14.00 5.29 1.30
CA ARG A 85 15.22 5.22 0.48
C ARG A 85 14.94 4.61 -0.89
N GLU A 86 14.15 3.56 -0.96
CA GLU A 86 13.97 2.76 -2.19
C GLU A 86 12.71 3.10 -3.00
N LEU A 87 11.68 3.65 -2.36
CA LEU A 87 10.36 3.88 -2.95
C LEU A 87 9.91 5.34 -2.84
N GLY A 88 10.68 6.21 -2.18
CA GLY A 88 10.29 7.59 -1.86
C GLY A 88 9.95 8.49 -3.04
N ASP A 89 10.44 8.13 -4.24
CA ASP A 89 10.20 8.82 -5.51
C ASP A 89 9.15 8.12 -6.40
N VAL A 90 8.48 7.07 -5.89
CA VAL A 90 7.55 6.23 -6.64
C VAL A 90 6.15 6.29 -6.06
N GLY A 91 5.16 6.49 -6.93
CA GLY A 91 3.76 6.54 -6.54
C GLY A 91 3.43 7.73 -5.64
N TRP A 92 2.40 7.57 -4.81
CA TRP A 92 1.92 8.62 -3.92
C TRP A 92 2.16 8.28 -2.45
N TRP A 93 3.08 9.01 -1.83
CA TRP A 93 3.30 9.02 -0.38
C TRP A 93 2.27 9.95 0.28
N PHE A 94 1.29 9.35 0.93
CA PHE A 94 0.11 10.02 1.44
C PHE A 94 0.11 10.05 2.97
N ASP A 95 0.40 11.22 3.54
CA ASP A 95 0.26 11.43 4.97
C ASP A 95 -1.22 11.39 5.39
N THR A 96 -1.53 10.42 6.25
CA THR A 96 -2.88 10.16 6.77
C THR A 96 -2.96 10.34 8.28
N ALA A 97 -1.96 10.96 8.91
CA ALA A 97 -1.87 11.11 10.36
C ALA A 97 -3.15 11.71 10.97
N ALA A 98 -3.67 12.76 10.33
CA ALA A 98 -4.84 13.52 10.77
C ALA A 98 -6.17 13.09 10.12
N LEU A 99 -6.18 12.03 9.31
CA LEU A 99 -7.36 11.59 8.56
C LEU A 99 -8.04 10.38 9.20
N THR A 100 -9.36 10.33 9.11
CA THR A 100 -10.13 9.10 9.35
C THR A 100 -9.98 8.13 8.18
N ALA A 101 -10.42 6.88 8.36
CA ALA A 101 -10.43 5.88 7.28
C ALA A 101 -11.29 6.35 6.09
N ASP A 102 -12.49 6.87 6.34
CA ASP A 102 -13.38 7.37 5.29
C ASP A 102 -12.75 8.55 4.53
N GLN A 103 -12.19 9.52 5.25
CA GLN A 103 -11.50 10.66 4.63
C GLN A 103 -10.29 10.23 3.79
N THR A 104 -9.56 9.20 4.26
CA THR A 104 -8.43 8.62 3.53
C THR A 104 -8.91 7.97 2.24
N ALA A 105 -9.93 7.11 2.30
CA ALA A 105 -10.50 6.44 1.13
C ALA A 105 -11.03 7.43 0.09
N ASP A 106 -11.76 8.45 0.55
CA ASP A 106 -12.26 9.54 -0.27
C ASP A 106 -11.17 10.29 -1.04
N GLN A 107 -10.04 10.57 -0.37
CA GLN A 107 -8.90 11.21 -1.03
C GLN A 107 -8.20 10.28 -2.01
N VAL A 108 -8.07 8.98 -1.69
CA VAL A 108 -7.52 7.98 -2.60
C VAL A 108 -8.32 7.93 -3.91
N ILE A 109 -9.65 7.86 -3.82
CA ILE A 109 -10.53 7.81 -5.00
C ILE A 109 -10.37 9.07 -5.87
N ARG A 110 -10.24 10.25 -5.27
CA ARG A 110 -10.13 11.52 -5.99
C ARG A 110 -8.77 11.73 -6.65
N GLU A 111 -7.68 11.40 -5.94
CA GLU A 111 -6.34 11.86 -6.28
C GLU A 111 -5.41 10.78 -6.83
N ALA A 112 -5.66 9.49 -6.54
CA ALA A 112 -4.68 8.44 -6.84
C ALA A 112 -4.34 8.35 -8.34
N ARG A 113 -5.32 8.51 -9.23
CA ARG A 113 -5.08 8.47 -10.69
C ARG A 113 -4.08 9.54 -11.19
N HIS A 114 -3.93 10.62 -10.44
CA HIS A 114 -3.06 11.74 -10.80
C HIS A 114 -1.71 11.69 -10.09
N ARG A 115 -1.68 11.11 -8.88
CA ARG A 115 -0.52 11.16 -7.98
C ARG A 115 0.20 9.83 -7.82
N ALA A 116 -0.49 8.72 -8.02
CA ALA A 116 -0.03 7.39 -7.62
C ALA A 116 0.40 6.50 -8.80
N LEU A 117 0.33 6.99 -10.03
CA LEU A 117 0.67 6.19 -11.21
C LEU A 117 2.14 5.75 -11.16
N VAL A 118 2.37 4.44 -11.28
CA VAL A 118 3.71 3.87 -11.47
C VAL A 118 3.90 3.46 -12.93
N ARG A 119 5.12 3.60 -13.43
CA ARG A 119 5.52 3.18 -14.78
C ARG A 119 6.33 1.90 -14.72
#